data_AF-A0A7W2D104-F1
#
_entry.id   AF-A0A7W2D104-F1
#
_cell.length_a   1.000
_cell.length_b   1.000
_cell.length_c   1.000
_cell.angle_alpha   90.00
_cell.angle_beta   90.00
_cell.angle_gamma   90.00
#
_symmetry.space_group_name_H-M   'P 1'
#
loop_
_entity.id
_entity.type
_entity.pdbx_description
1 polymer ?
#
loop_
_entity_poly.entity_id
_entity_poly.type
_entity_poly.pdbx_seq_one_letter_code
_entity_poly.pdbx_strand_id
1 'polypeptide(L)'
;MTAHGASREAMAAARERLDALTDSTSVDAARLADELAAVTALLHREVSLRRVLTDPAQPGDAKAELAGRLLGAQVGGETIDLVSGMVRSRWSQSRDLVDVLEELASIADLTAAQKAGTLDNVEDELFRFGRIVSSNTELRAALTDRAATATAKSELLRSLLGGRAEAVTERLVERLVTKPRGRSLEAGLESLSKLAAARRDRLVAVVTSAVPLSDRQKQRLGAALAKLYGRQMHLNLDVDPEVLGGIQVQVGDEIINGSIADRLEDAKRRMAG
;
A
#
# COMPACT_ATOMS: atom_id res chain seq x y z
N MET A 1 12.85 4.77 -4.85
CA MET A 1 12.59 6.22 -4.96
C MET A 1 13.23 6.90 -3.75
N THR A 2 14.23 7.76 -3.92
CA THR A 2 14.80 8.54 -2.82
C THR A 2 13.87 9.71 -2.54
N ALA A 3 12.82 9.46 -1.75
CA ALA A 3 11.90 10.52 -1.36
C ALA A 3 12.61 11.51 -0.42
N HIS A 4 12.59 12.78 -0.79
CA HIS A 4 13.03 13.90 0.04
C HIS A 4 12.14 14.02 1.30
N GLY A 5 12.62 14.71 2.35
CA GLY A 5 11.98 14.72 3.68
C GLY A 5 10.46 14.92 3.67
N ALA A 6 9.97 15.98 3.01
CA ALA A 6 8.54 16.29 2.96
C ALA A 6 7.72 15.24 2.20
N SER A 7 8.25 14.71 1.09
CA SER A 7 7.55 13.68 0.31
C SER A 7 7.47 12.35 1.05
N ARG A 8 8.49 12.00 1.86
CA ARG A 8 8.45 10.81 2.73
C ARG A 8 7.36 10.93 3.80
N GLU A 9 7.28 12.08 4.45
CA GLU A 9 6.27 12.35 5.47
C GLU A 9 4.85 12.32 4.87
N ALA A 10 4.65 13.01 3.75
CA ALA A 10 3.38 12.99 3.02
C ALA A 10 2.98 11.57 2.59
N MET A 11 3.94 10.77 2.12
CA MET A 11 3.73 9.37 1.75
C MET A 11 3.34 8.51 2.95
N ALA A 12 4.03 8.66 4.09
CA ALA A 12 3.70 7.95 5.32
C ALA A 12 2.27 8.27 5.79
N ALA A 13 1.93 9.56 5.86
CA ALA A 13 0.59 10.01 6.25
C ALA A 13 -0.51 9.55 5.26
N ALA A 14 -0.19 9.44 3.98
CA ALA A 14 -1.13 8.95 2.97
C ALA A 14 -1.35 7.43 3.07
N ARG A 15 -0.29 6.66 3.34
CA ARG A 15 -0.38 5.22 3.61
C ARG A 15 -1.20 4.93 4.85
N GLU A 16 -0.94 5.65 5.95
CA GLU A 16 -1.71 5.53 7.20
C GLU A 16 -3.20 5.82 6.96
N ARG A 17 -3.52 6.87 6.20
CA ARG A 17 -4.92 7.19 5.85
C ARG A 17 -5.56 6.11 4.99
N LEU A 18 -4.84 5.54 4.03
CA LEU A 18 -5.34 4.41 3.22
C LEU A 18 -5.60 3.18 4.09
N ASP A 19 -4.68 2.84 4.99
CA ASP A 19 -4.84 1.72 5.92
C ASP A 19 -6.08 1.93 6.80
N ALA A 20 -6.24 3.12 7.40
CA ALA A 20 -7.42 3.45 8.19
C ALA A 20 -8.76 3.32 7.41
N LEU A 21 -8.78 3.73 6.14
CA LEU A 21 -9.96 3.58 5.28
C LEU A 21 -10.24 2.10 4.98
N THR A 22 -9.20 1.35 4.64
CA THR A 22 -9.33 -0.03 4.14
C THR A 22 -9.48 -1.08 5.24
N ASP A 23 -9.09 -0.79 6.47
CA ASP A 23 -9.36 -1.65 7.63
C ASP A 23 -10.84 -1.65 8.03
N SER A 24 -11.62 -0.65 7.59
CA SER A 24 -13.08 -0.74 7.68
C SER A 24 -13.64 -1.78 6.69
N THR A 25 -14.58 -2.61 7.16
CA THR A 25 -15.20 -3.66 6.32
C THR A 25 -16.13 -3.11 5.24
N SER A 26 -16.55 -1.84 5.32
CA SER A 26 -17.46 -1.20 4.37
C SER A 26 -16.78 -0.70 3.10
N VAL A 27 -15.46 -0.51 3.11
CA VAL A 27 -14.74 0.05 1.96
C VAL A 27 -14.43 -1.03 0.93
N ASP A 28 -14.93 -0.80 -0.28
CA ASP A 28 -14.59 -1.55 -1.49
C ASP A 28 -13.19 -1.15 -1.97
N ALA A 29 -12.19 -1.91 -1.53
CA ALA A 29 -10.78 -1.64 -1.82
C ALA A 29 -10.45 -1.75 -3.32
N ALA A 30 -11.19 -2.57 -4.09
CA ALA A 30 -10.99 -2.70 -5.53
C ALA A 30 -11.46 -1.42 -6.24
N ARG A 31 -12.65 -0.92 -5.90
CA ARG A 31 -13.14 0.37 -6.42
C ARG A 31 -12.21 1.53 -6.06
N LEU A 32 -11.75 1.58 -4.81
CA LEU A 32 -10.78 2.58 -4.36
C LEU A 32 -9.48 2.53 -5.19
N ALA A 33 -8.98 1.33 -5.49
CA ALA A 33 -7.80 1.16 -6.34
C ALA A 33 -8.01 1.71 -7.77
N ASP A 34 -9.16 1.43 -8.38
CA ASP A 34 -9.51 1.90 -9.73
C ASP A 34 -9.66 3.43 -9.77
N GLU A 35 -10.35 4.01 -8.79
CA GLU A 35 -10.53 5.46 -8.68
C GLU A 35 -9.20 6.18 -8.44
N LEU A 36 -8.35 5.67 -7.54
CA LEU A 36 -7.00 6.20 -7.34
C LEU A 36 -6.18 6.11 -8.62
N ALA A 37 -6.26 5.01 -9.36
CA ALA A 37 -5.57 4.87 -10.65
C ALA A 37 -6.05 5.90 -11.69
N ALA A 38 -7.36 6.17 -11.73
CA ALA A 38 -7.95 7.18 -12.60
C ALA A 38 -7.47 8.60 -12.23
N VAL A 39 -7.47 8.96 -10.95
CA VAL A 39 -6.91 10.23 -10.45
C VAL A 39 -5.42 10.33 -10.80
N THR A 40 -4.69 9.23 -10.63
CA THR A 40 -3.27 9.13 -10.95
C THR A 40 -3.01 9.38 -12.44
N ALA A 41 -3.86 8.86 -13.34
CA ALA A 41 -3.80 9.11 -14.77
C ALA A 41 -4.14 10.56 -15.14
N LEU A 42 -5.16 11.13 -14.49
CA LEU A 42 -5.55 12.54 -14.66
C LEU A 42 -4.41 13.48 -14.28
N LEU A 43 -3.87 13.36 -13.07
CA LEU A 43 -2.80 14.23 -12.58
C LEU A 43 -1.47 14.02 -13.31
N HIS A 44 -1.27 12.84 -13.91
CA HIS A 44 -0.14 12.62 -14.81
C HIS A 44 -0.27 13.46 -16.08
N ARG A 45 -1.46 13.45 -16.71
CA ARG A 45 -1.77 14.19 -17.96
C ARG A 45 -1.85 15.70 -17.73
N GLU A 46 -2.56 16.13 -16.70
CA GLU A 46 -2.84 17.54 -16.41
C GLU A 46 -1.74 18.16 -15.55
N VAL A 47 -0.60 18.48 -16.18
CA VAL A 47 0.58 19.02 -15.48
C VAL A 47 0.27 20.32 -14.73
N SER A 48 -0.55 21.20 -15.30
CA SER A 48 -0.95 22.46 -14.66
C SER A 48 -1.76 22.23 -13.38
N LEU A 49 -2.72 21.30 -13.41
CA LEU A 49 -3.50 20.93 -12.23
C LEU A 49 -2.58 20.35 -11.14
N ARG A 50 -1.70 19.40 -11.51
CA ARG A 50 -0.72 18.83 -10.58
C ARG A 50 0.16 19.88 -9.92
N ARG A 51 0.61 20.90 -10.68
CA ARG A 51 1.40 22.01 -10.14
C ARG A 51 0.62 22.81 -9.11
N VAL A 52 -0.64 23.14 -9.38
CA VAL A 52 -1.51 23.85 -8.43
C VAL A 52 -1.73 23.02 -7.15
N LEU A 53 -2.01 21.73 -7.29
CA LEU A 53 -2.26 20.83 -6.14
C LEU A 53 -1.01 20.51 -5.32
N THR A 54 0.19 20.83 -5.82
CA THR A 54 1.46 20.62 -5.11
C THR A 54 2.16 21.93 -4.75
N ASP A 55 1.55 23.08 -5.05
CA ASP A 55 2.10 24.39 -4.74
C ASP A 55 2.21 24.59 -3.21
N PRO A 56 3.42 24.82 -2.67
CA PRO A 56 3.60 25.07 -1.24
C PRO A 56 3.16 26.48 -0.81
N ALA A 57 2.94 27.42 -1.74
CA ALA A 57 2.45 28.76 -1.43
C ALA A 57 0.92 28.81 -1.24
N GLN A 58 0.20 27.78 -1.71
CA GLN A 58 -1.25 27.69 -1.60
C GLN A 58 -1.67 27.02 -0.28
N PRO A 59 -2.68 27.53 0.43
CA PRO A 59 -3.24 26.88 1.61
C PRO A 59 -3.70 25.45 1.31
N GLY A 60 -3.42 24.52 2.23
CA GLY A 60 -3.78 23.11 2.07
C GLY A 60 -5.28 22.88 1.83
N ASP A 61 -6.14 23.60 2.55
CA ASP A 61 -7.59 23.47 2.41
C ASP A 61 -8.12 24.03 1.09
N ALA A 62 -7.52 25.09 0.55
CA ALA A 62 -7.88 25.59 -0.78
C ALA A 62 -7.55 24.55 -1.87
N LYS A 63 -6.42 23.84 -1.73
CA LYS A 63 -6.05 22.73 -2.63
C LYS A 63 -7.01 21.55 -2.48
N ALA A 64 -7.40 21.20 -1.25
CA ALA A 64 -8.37 20.13 -0.99
C ALA A 64 -9.76 20.46 -1.56
N GLU A 65 -10.24 21.70 -1.38
CA GLU A 65 -11.51 22.15 -1.95
C GLU A 65 -11.49 22.11 -3.48
N LEU A 66 -10.38 22.53 -4.11
CA LEU A 66 -10.21 22.39 -5.56
C LEU A 66 -10.26 20.93 -6.00
N ALA A 67 -9.54 20.03 -5.32
CA ALA A 67 -9.57 18.60 -5.62
C ALA A 67 -10.99 18.03 -5.46
N GLY A 68 -11.70 18.36 -4.38
CA GLY A 68 -13.08 17.96 -4.14
C GLY A 68 -14.04 18.44 -5.23
N ARG A 69 -13.94 19.70 -5.67
CA ARG A 69 -14.78 20.24 -6.76
C ARG A 69 -14.53 19.55 -8.10
N LEU A 70 -13.28 19.20 -8.41
CA LEU A 70 -12.92 18.59 -9.70
C LEU A 70 -13.23 17.09 -9.74
N LEU A 71 -13.08 16.39 -8.62
CA LEU A 71 -13.14 14.93 -8.56
C LEU A 71 -14.45 14.41 -7.95
N GLY A 72 -15.14 15.19 -7.11
CA GLY A 72 -16.23 14.70 -6.26
C GLY A 72 -17.47 14.15 -6.98
N ALA A 73 -17.65 14.48 -8.27
CA ALA A 73 -18.69 13.89 -9.10
C ALA A 73 -18.25 12.61 -9.84
N GLN A 74 -16.97 12.26 -9.79
CA GLN A 74 -16.34 11.19 -10.58
C GLN A 74 -15.85 10.01 -9.72
N VAL A 75 -15.59 10.22 -8.44
CA VAL A 75 -15.04 9.21 -7.51
C VAL A 75 -15.78 9.22 -6.17
N GLY A 76 -15.68 8.12 -5.42
CA GLY A 76 -16.28 7.98 -4.09
C GLY A 76 -15.68 8.91 -3.03
N GLY A 77 -16.40 9.05 -1.92
CA GLY A 77 -16.01 9.93 -0.81
C GLY A 77 -14.66 9.56 -0.20
N GLU A 78 -14.38 8.26 -0.10
CA GLU A 78 -13.12 7.73 0.44
C GLU A 78 -11.92 8.14 -0.43
N THR A 79 -12.08 8.12 -1.75
CA THR A 79 -11.06 8.60 -2.69
C THR A 79 -10.85 10.10 -2.53
N ILE A 80 -11.93 10.88 -2.42
CA ILE A 80 -11.85 12.32 -2.18
C ILE A 80 -11.13 12.63 -0.87
N ASP A 81 -11.45 11.94 0.21
CA ASP A 81 -10.85 12.15 1.52
C ASP A 81 -9.35 11.85 1.50
N LEU A 82 -8.96 10.74 0.86
CA LEU A 82 -7.56 10.37 0.69
C LEU A 82 -6.80 11.40 -0.15
N VAL A 83 -7.31 11.75 -1.34
CA VAL A 83 -6.69 12.76 -2.22
C VAL A 83 -6.62 14.12 -1.54
N SER A 84 -7.67 14.53 -0.82
CA SER A 84 -7.70 15.78 -0.05
C SER A 84 -6.61 15.83 1.02
N GLY A 85 -6.41 14.73 1.76
CA GLY A 85 -5.31 14.60 2.71
C GLY A 85 -3.94 14.70 2.05
N MET A 86 -3.77 14.10 0.87
CA MET A 86 -2.52 14.15 0.11
C MET A 86 -2.20 15.56 -0.41
N VAL A 87 -3.17 16.28 -0.96
CA VAL A 87 -2.93 17.65 -1.50
C VAL A 87 -2.76 18.71 -0.40
N ARG A 88 -3.26 18.45 0.81
CA ARG A 88 -2.95 19.26 2.01
C ARG A 88 -1.48 19.15 2.42
N SER A 89 -0.84 18.02 2.13
CA SER A 89 0.54 17.74 2.52
C SER A 89 1.55 18.52 1.67
N ARG A 90 2.79 18.63 2.17
CA ARG A 90 3.90 19.25 1.43
C ARG A 90 4.60 18.20 0.58
N TRP A 91 4.82 18.53 -0.69
CA TRP A 91 5.52 17.67 -1.63
C TRP A 91 6.83 18.33 -2.06
N SER A 92 7.90 17.55 -2.12
CA SER A 92 9.21 18.07 -2.53
C SER A 92 9.27 18.27 -4.04
N GLN A 93 8.59 17.43 -4.80
CA GLN A 93 8.44 17.56 -6.25
C GLN A 93 6.99 17.29 -6.64
N SER A 94 6.48 18.01 -7.65
CA SER A 94 5.10 17.83 -8.11
C SER A 94 4.79 16.40 -8.59
N ARG A 95 5.80 15.67 -9.09
CA ARG A 95 5.64 14.27 -9.52
C ARG A 95 5.45 13.30 -8.36
N ASP A 96 5.99 13.61 -7.18
CA ASP A 96 5.97 12.71 -6.02
C ASP A 96 4.52 12.42 -5.59
N LEU A 97 3.61 13.40 -5.70
CA LEU A 97 2.18 13.20 -5.45
C LEU A 97 1.59 12.10 -6.34
N VAL A 98 1.97 12.10 -7.61
CA VAL A 98 1.47 11.16 -8.63
C VAL A 98 2.09 9.78 -8.49
N ASP A 99 3.36 9.72 -8.07
CA ASP A 99 4.04 8.46 -7.77
C ASP A 99 3.45 7.80 -6.52
N VAL A 100 3.15 8.57 -5.47
CA VAL A 100 2.51 8.05 -4.26
C VAL A 100 1.07 7.63 -4.53
N LEU A 101 0.28 8.40 -5.29
CA LEU A 101 -1.09 7.99 -5.66
C LEU A 101 -1.11 6.64 -6.40
N GLU A 102 -0.13 6.41 -7.27
CA GLU A 102 0.00 5.13 -7.98
C GLU A 102 0.31 3.98 -7.02
N GLU A 103 1.23 4.22 -6.09
CA GLU A 103 1.57 3.22 -5.09
C GLU A 103 0.38 2.90 -4.18
N LEU A 104 -0.39 3.92 -3.76
CA LEU A 104 -1.61 3.72 -2.98
C LEU A 104 -2.67 2.95 -3.76
N ALA A 105 -2.80 3.18 -5.07
CA ALA A 105 -3.68 2.38 -5.93
C ALA A 105 -3.24 0.90 -5.94
N SER A 106 -1.93 0.63 -6.07
CA SER A 106 -1.40 -0.73 -5.98
C SER A 106 -1.62 -1.37 -4.60
N ILE A 107 -1.44 -0.62 -3.50
CA ILE A 107 -1.71 -1.11 -2.14
C ILE A 107 -3.20 -1.41 -1.95
N ALA A 108 -4.09 -0.59 -2.51
CA ALA A 108 -5.54 -0.82 -2.46
C ALA A 108 -5.94 -2.11 -3.23
N ASP A 109 -5.36 -2.34 -4.40
CA ASP A 109 -5.54 -3.59 -5.16
C ASP A 109 -5.07 -4.82 -4.38
N LEU A 110 -3.89 -4.74 -3.76
CA LEU A 110 -3.35 -5.82 -2.90
C LEU A 110 -4.20 -6.01 -1.65
N THR A 111 -4.78 -4.94 -1.11
CA THR A 111 -5.73 -5.01 0.00
C THR A 111 -7.03 -5.71 -0.41
N ALA A 112 -7.50 -5.48 -1.63
CA ALA A 112 -8.64 -6.20 -2.19
C ALA A 112 -8.33 -7.70 -2.34
N ALA A 113 -7.17 -8.05 -2.89
CA ALA A 113 -6.71 -9.45 -2.97
C ALA A 113 -6.64 -10.12 -1.59
N GLN A 114 -6.12 -9.39 -0.59
CA GLN A 114 -6.05 -9.86 0.78
C GLN A 114 -7.44 -10.11 1.38
N LYS A 115 -8.39 -9.18 1.19
CA LYS A 115 -9.79 -9.36 1.64
C LYS A 115 -10.47 -10.53 0.94
N ALA A 116 -10.08 -10.83 -0.31
CA ALA A 116 -10.56 -11.98 -1.07
C ALA A 116 -9.84 -13.30 -0.75
N GLY A 117 -8.77 -13.28 0.07
CA GLY A 117 -7.97 -14.46 0.39
C GLY A 117 -7.06 -14.93 -0.74
N THR A 118 -6.78 -14.09 -1.76
CA THR A 118 -5.96 -14.43 -2.93
C THR A 118 -4.61 -13.70 -2.98
N LEU A 119 -4.23 -12.97 -1.92
CA LEU A 119 -2.96 -12.23 -1.86
C LEU A 119 -1.74 -13.12 -2.10
N ASP A 120 -1.72 -14.32 -1.52
CA ASP A 120 -0.63 -15.29 -1.68
C ASP A 120 -0.45 -15.67 -3.17
N ASN A 121 -1.56 -15.91 -3.89
CA ASN A 121 -1.51 -16.18 -5.33
C ASN A 121 -0.97 -14.97 -6.09
N VAL A 122 -1.45 -13.77 -5.77
CA VAL A 122 -1.02 -12.53 -6.43
C VAL A 122 0.49 -12.30 -6.26
N GLU A 123 1.02 -12.51 -5.05
CA GLU A 123 2.46 -12.39 -4.78
C GLU A 123 3.28 -13.38 -5.64
N ASP A 124 2.89 -14.65 -5.63
CA ASP A 124 3.55 -15.72 -6.39
C ASP A 124 3.50 -15.46 -7.90
N GLU A 125 2.36 -14.99 -8.40
CA GLU A 125 2.15 -14.67 -9.81
C GLU A 125 3.00 -13.47 -10.26
N LEU A 126 3.04 -12.40 -9.46
CA LEU A 126 3.91 -11.24 -9.73
C LEU A 126 5.38 -11.64 -9.78
N PHE A 127 5.82 -12.45 -8.80
CA PHE A 127 7.19 -12.96 -8.76
C PHE A 127 7.50 -13.84 -9.98
N ARG A 128 6.61 -14.79 -10.30
CA ARG A 128 6.77 -15.70 -11.45
C ARG A 128 6.77 -14.93 -12.77
N PHE A 129 5.87 -13.97 -12.95
CA PHE A 129 5.82 -13.13 -14.14
C PHE A 129 7.11 -12.32 -14.32
N GLY A 130 7.62 -11.72 -13.23
CA GLY A 130 8.94 -11.06 -13.21
C GLY A 130 10.07 -11.97 -13.69
N ARG A 131 10.10 -13.22 -13.21
CA ARG A 131 11.08 -14.22 -13.65
C ARG A 131 10.94 -14.55 -15.14
N ILE A 132 9.73 -14.80 -15.62
CA ILE A 132 9.45 -15.10 -17.04
C ILE A 132 9.93 -13.96 -17.93
N VAL A 133 9.54 -12.72 -17.63
CA VAL A 133 9.95 -11.52 -18.38
C VAL A 133 11.48 -11.36 -18.36
N SER A 134 12.14 -11.58 -17.22
CA SER A 134 13.60 -11.46 -17.12
C SER A 134 14.35 -12.51 -17.96
N SER A 135 13.78 -13.71 -18.10
CA SER A 135 14.36 -14.82 -18.86
C SER A 135 14.04 -14.81 -20.36
N ASN A 136 13.03 -14.02 -20.79
CA ASN A 136 12.58 -13.97 -22.17
C ASN A 136 12.79 -12.57 -22.76
N THR A 137 13.91 -12.40 -23.48
CA THR A 137 14.30 -11.12 -24.10
C THR A 137 13.27 -10.61 -25.11
N GLU A 138 12.65 -11.50 -25.89
CA GLU A 138 11.65 -11.12 -26.89
C GLU A 138 10.37 -10.62 -26.24
N LEU A 139 9.87 -11.32 -25.22
CA LEU A 139 8.71 -10.89 -24.45
C LEU A 139 8.98 -9.55 -23.76
N ARG A 140 10.14 -9.39 -23.13
CA ARG A 140 10.54 -8.12 -22.52
C ARG A 140 10.57 -7.00 -23.55
N ALA A 141 11.16 -7.24 -24.72
CA ALA A 141 11.21 -6.23 -25.79
C ALA A 141 9.80 -5.83 -26.23
N ALA A 142 8.90 -6.79 -26.45
CA ALA A 142 7.50 -6.52 -26.82
C ALA A 142 6.75 -5.69 -25.77
N LEU A 143 6.90 -6.01 -24.47
CA LEU A 143 6.24 -5.28 -23.38
C LEU A 143 6.84 -3.88 -23.15
N THR A 144 8.12 -3.69 -23.43
CA THR A 144 8.83 -2.41 -23.23
C THR A 144 8.91 -1.53 -24.48
N ASP A 145 8.49 -2.03 -25.64
CA ASP A 145 8.48 -1.28 -26.89
C ASP A 145 7.66 0.00 -26.78
N ARG A 146 8.26 1.15 -27.10
CA ARG A 146 7.60 2.46 -27.04
C ARG A 146 6.75 2.74 -28.27
N ALA A 147 6.98 2.04 -29.39
CA ALA A 147 6.19 2.16 -30.61
C ALA A 147 4.87 1.37 -30.51
N ALA A 148 4.84 0.31 -29.71
CA ALA A 148 3.64 -0.47 -29.46
C ALA A 148 2.55 0.34 -28.71
N THR A 149 1.31 0.22 -29.17
CA THR A 149 0.16 0.87 -28.52
C THR A 149 -0.16 0.23 -27.18
N ALA A 150 -0.79 0.98 -26.27
CA ALA A 150 -1.24 0.43 -24.99
C ALA A 150 -2.19 -0.77 -25.22
N THR A 151 -3.09 -0.68 -26.19
CA THR A 151 -4.01 -1.77 -26.56
C THR A 151 -3.28 -3.05 -26.95
N ALA A 152 -2.27 -2.96 -27.82
CA ALA A 152 -1.50 -4.13 -28.25
C ALA A 152 -0.78 -4.81 -27.07
N LYS A 153 -0.24 -4.01 -26.14
CA LYS A 153 0.37 -4.53 -24.91
C LYS A 153 -0.65 -5.19 -23.99
N SER A 154 -1.82 -4.58 -23.80
CA SER A 154 -2.92 -5.15 -23.01
C SER A 154 -3.42 -6.47 -23.61
N GLU A 155 -3.53 -6.57 -24.94
CA GLU A 155 -3.89 -7.82 -25.63
C GLU A 155 -2.84 -8.91 -25.45
N LEU A 156 -1.55 -8.57 -25.57
CA LEU A 156 -0.47 -9.49 -25.28
C LEU A 156 -0.55 -10.00 -23.84
N LEU A 157 -0.69 -9.11 -22.86
CA LEU A 157 -0.83 -9.49 -21.45
C LEU A 157 -2.06 -10.37 -21.20
N ARG A 158 -3.20 -10.04 -21.81
CA ARG A 158 -4.41 -10.87 -21.72
C ARG A 158 -4.19 -12.27 -22.29
N SER A 159 -3.43 -12.43 -23.37
CA SER A 159 -3.10 -13.76 -23.90
C SER A 159 -2.15 -14.57 -23.01
N LEU A 160 -1.32 -13.89 -22.21
CA LEU A 160 -0.36 -14.52 -21.30
C LEU A 160 -0.97 -14.87 -19.94
N LEU A 161 -1.77 -13.96 -19.38
CA LEU A 161 -2.29 -14.01 -18.00
C LEU A 161 -3.78 -14.33 -17.93
N GLY A 162 -4.55 -14.00 -18.97
CA GLY A 162 -6.00 -14.09 -18.99
C GLY A 162 -6.52 -15.47 -18.59
N GLY A 163 -7.23 -15.51 -17.46
CA GLY A 163 -7.81 -16.75 -16.91
C GLY A 163 -6.78 -17.74 -16.33
N ARG A 164 -5.52 -17.31 -16.18
CA ARG A 164 -4.41 -18.07 -15.59
C ARG A 164 -3.79 -17.39 -14.37
N ALA A 165 -4.14 -16.13 -14.14
CA ALA A 165 -3.71 -15.32 -13.01
C ALA A 165 -4.92 -14.68 -12.33
N GLU A 166 -4.74 -14.21 -11.10
CA GLU A 166 -5.74 -13.42 -10.40
C GLU A 166 -6.00 -12.09 -11.13
N ALA A 167 -7.25 -11.62 -11.11
CA ALA A 167 -7.64 -10.37 -11.77
C ALA A 167 -6.85 -9.16 -11.24
N VAL A 168 -6.43 -9.20 -9.96
CA VAL A 168 -5.57 -8.18 -9.35
C VAL A 168 -4.18 -8.18 -9.99
N THR A 169 -3.59 -9.35 -10.22
CA THR A 169 -2.30 -9.48 -10.91
C THR A 169 -2.37 -8.91 -12.32
N GLU A 170 -3.41 -9.28 -13.08
CA GLU A 170 -3.62 -8.76 -14.44
C GLU A 170 -3.68 -7.23 -14.44
N ARG A 171 -4.48 -6.61 -13.56
CA ARG A 171 -4.59 -5.14 -13.44
C ARG A 171 -3.28 -4.47 -13.06
N LEU A 172 -2.54 -5.02 -12.09
CA LEU A 172 -1.26 -4.46 -11.63
C LEU A 172 -0.21 -4.49 -12.75
N VAL A 173 -0.08 -5.62 -13.44
CA VAL A 173 0.87 -5.79 -14.54
C VAL A 173 0.49 -4.95 -15.76
N GLU A 174 -0.79 -4.92 -16.14
CA GLU A 174 -1.28 -4.11 -17.26
C GLU A 174 -1.00 -2.63 -17.05
N ARG A 175 -1.29 -2.10 -15.86
CA ARG A 175 -1.02 -0.70 -15.53
C ARG A 175 0.47 -0.39 -15.56
N LEU A 176 1.32 -1.27 -15.02
CA LEU A 176 2.77 -1.10 -15.07
C LEU A 176 3.30 -1.05 -16.50
N VAL A 177 2.84 -1.94 -17.37
CA VAL A 177 3.30 -2.05 -18.76
C VAL A 177 2.79 -0.90 -19.63
N THR A 178 1.53 -0.48 -19.44
CA THR A 178 0.90 0.57 -20.24
C THR A 178 1.28 1.98 -19.77
N LYS A 179 1.62 2.14 -18.48
CA LYS A 179 1.99 3.42 -17.84
C LYS A 179 3.27 3.27 -17.00
N PRO A 180 4.43 2.94 -17.59
CA PRO A 180 5.67 2.64 -16.84
C PRO A 180 6.28 3.84 -16.11
N ARG A 181 5.89 5.08 -16.49
CA ARG A 181 6.29 6.34 -15.82
C ARG A 181 7.80 6.50 -15.65
N GLY A 182 8.56 6.03 -16.64
CA GLY A 182 10.01 6.13 -16.66
C GLY A 182 10.76 5.06 -15.87
N ARG A 183 10.04 4.12 -15.23
CA ARG A 183 10.64 2.93 -14.60
C ARG A 183 10.88 1.85 -15.65
N SER A 184 11.89 0.99 -15.42
CA SER A 184 12.01 -0.27 -16.16
C SER A 184 10.91 -1.23 -15.72
N LEU A 185 10.57 -2.19 -16.59
CA LEU A 185 9.57 -3.21 -16.29
C LEU A 185 10.02 -4.07 -15.10
N GLU A 186 11.30 -4.42 -15.03
CA GLU A 186 11.88 -5.20 -13.95
C GLU A 186 11.77 -4.49 -12.60
N ALA A 187 12.14 -3.21 -12.55
CA ALA A 187 12.06 -2.42 -11.31
C ALA A 187 10.61 -2.25 -10.85
N GLY A 188 9.67 -2.12 -11.80
CA GLY A 188 8.25 -2.05 -11.50
C GLY A 188 7.71 -3.36 -10.93
N LEU A 189 8.03 -4.49 -11.54
CA LEU A 189 7.59 -5.82 -11.07
C LEU A 189 8.19 -6.14 -9.70
N GLU A 190 9.48 -5.85 -9.49
CA GLU A 190 10.12 -5.99 -8.19
C GLU A 190 9.42 -5.14 -7.11
N SER A 191 9.06 -3.89 -7.45
CA SER A 191 8.33 -3.00 -6.55
C SER A 191 6.94 -3.57 -6.19
N LEU A 192 6.22 -4.12 -7.16
CA LEU A 192 4.90 -4.74 -6.93
C LEU A 192 5.02 -5.98 -6.04
N SER A 193 5.99 -6.86 -6.30
CA SER A 193 6.26 -8.03 -5.45
C SER A 193 6.62 -7.61 -4.02
N LYS A 194 7.44 -6.57 -3.84
CA LYS A 194 7.75 -6.02 -2.51
C LYS A 194 6.52 -5.47 -1.79
N LEU A 195 5.62 -4.78 -2.50
CA LEU A 195 4.38 -4.29 -1.91
C LEU A 195 3.45 -5.45 -1.52
N ALA A 196 3.35 -6.50 -2.34
CA ALA A 196 2.57 -7.70 -2.04
C ALA A 196 3.11 -8.43 -0.81
N ALA A 197 4.42 -8.68 -0.76
CA ALA A 197 5.09 -9.30 0.38
C ALA A 197 4.91 -8.46 1.66
N ALA A 198 5.14 -7.14 1.60
CA ALA A 198 4.94 -6.27 2.75
C ALA A 198 3.47 -6.27 3.24
N ARG A 199 2.50 -6.44 2.33
CA ARG A 199 1.10 -6.57 2.71
C ARG A 199 0.81 -7.92 3.35
N ARG A 200 1.43 -8.99 2.86
CA ARG A 200 1.34 -10.33 3.45
C ARG A 200 1.98 -10.37 4.85
N ASP A 201 3.12 -9.73 5.05
CA ASP A 201 3.79 -9.68 6.36
C ASP A 201 2.91 -9.03 7.44
N ARG A 202 2.01 -8.12 7.04
CA ARG A 202 0.98 -7.54 7.93
C ARG A 202 -0.17 -8.50 8.27
N LEU A 203 -0.12 -9.76 7.84
CA LEU A 203 -0.99 -10.84 8.30
C LEU A 203 -0.37 -11.64 9.45
N VAL A 204 0.94 -11.45 9.70
CA VAL A 204 1.67 -12.16 10.75
C VAL A 204 1.92 -11.20 11.91
N ALA A 205 1.48 -11.60 13.10
CA ALA A 205 1.83 -10.94 14.35
C ALA A 205 2.89 -11.78 15.07
N VAL A 206 4.09 -11.24 15.21
CA VAL A 206 5.15 -11.83 16.05
C VAL A 206 4.90 -11.39 17.49
N VAL A 207 4.64 -12.35 18.36
CA VAL A 207 4.31 -12.10 19.77
C VAL A 207 5.46 -12.60 20.62
N THR A 208 6.23 -11.69 21.19
CA THR A 208 7.31 -12.00 22.12
C THR A 208 6.80 -11.90 23.55
N SER A 209 7.04 -12.95 24.34
CA SER A 209 6.58 -13.04 25.72
C SER A 209 7.64 -13.64 26.63
N ALA A 210 7.66 -13.22 27.90
CA ALA A 210 8.62 -13.73 28.88
C ALA A 210 8.42 -15.22 29.20
N VAL A 211 7.19 -15.73 29.01
CA VAL A 211 6.79 -17.11 29.28
C VAL A 211 5.83 -17.60 28.19
N PRO A 212 5.81 -18.91 27.90
CA PRO A 212 4.88 -19.48 26.92
C PRO A 212 3.42 -19.11 27.24
N LEU A 213 2.71 -18.58 26.25
CA LEU A 213 1.29 -18.28 26.36
C LEU A 213 0.44 -19.57 26.40
N SER A 214 -0.56 -19.60 27.28
CA SER A 214 -1.59 -20.65 27.25
C SER A 214 -2.50 -20.52 26.04
N ASP A 215 -3.16 -21.61 25.61
CA ASP A 215 -4.04 -21.58 24.44
C ASP A 215 -5.21 -20.59 24.57
N ARG A 216 -5.72 -20.41 25.80
CA ARG A 216 -6.73 -19.39 26.09
C ARG A 216 -6.20 -17.96 25.87
N GLN A 217 -4.94 -17.69 26.21
CA GLN A 217 -4.31 -16.39 25.96
C GLN A 217 -4.05 -16.19 24.47
N LYS A 218 -3.58 -17.22 23.75
CA LYS A 218 -3.40 -17.17 22.28
C LYS A 218 -4.71 -16.84 21.57
N GLN A 219 -5.81 -17.51 21.92
CA GLN A 219 -7.12 -17.25 21.33
C GLN A 219 -7.63 -15.84 21.63
N ARG A 220 -7.47 -15.35 22.87
CA ARG A 220 -7.86 -13.98 23.23
C ARG A 220 -7.03 -12.93 22.48
N LEU A 221 -5.72 -13.15 22.35
CA LEU A 221 -4.83 -12.24 21.63
C LEU A 221 -5.15 -12.24 20.14
N GLY A 222 -5.32 -13.41 19.53
CA GLY A 222 -5.73 -13.55 18.14
C GLY A 222 -7.06 -12.87 17.86
N ALA A 223 -8.07 -13.04 18.73
CA ALA A 223 -9.36 -12.35 18.59
C ALA A 223 -9.25 -10.83 18.75
N ALA A 224 -8.40 -10.34 19.66
CA ALA A 224 -8.17 -8.92 19.85
C ALA A 224 -7.47 -8.29 18.63
N LEU A 225 -6.42 -8.92 18.12
CA LEU A 225 -5.72 -8.48 16.91
C LEU A 225 -6.63 -8.58 15.69
N ALA A 226 -7.43 -9.65 15.59
CA ALA A 226 -8.37 -9.78 14.49
C ALA A 226 -9.46 -8.71 14.50
N LYS A 227 -9.91 -8.28 15.69
CA LYS A 227 -10.83 -7.15 15.83
C LYS A 227 -10.14 -5.82 15.50
N LEU A 228 -8.89 -5.64 15.91
CA LEU A 228 -8.12 -4.43 15.69
C LEU A 228 -7.83 -4.19 14.20
N TYR A 229 -7.36 -5.24 13.51
CA TYR A 229 -6.97 -5.18 12.09
C TYR A 229 -8.09 -5.61 11.12
N GLY A 230 -9.28 -5.94 11.67
CA GLY A 230 -10.46 -6.34 10.90
C GLY A 230 -10.34 -7.66 10.13
N ARG A 231 -9.37 -8.53 10.47
CA ARG A 231 -9.04 -9.77 9.73
C ARG A 231 -8.34 -10.81 10.60
N GLN A 232 -8.46 -12.09 10.25
CA GLN A 232 -7.70 -13.14 10.92
C GLN A 232 -6.20 -12.95 10.71
N MET A 233 -5.43 -13.15 11.78
CA MET A 233 -3.98 -13.00 11.78
C MET A 233 -3.28 -14.28 12.23
N HIS A 234 -2.14 -14.56 11.63
CA HIS A 234 -1.27 -15.65 12.09
C HIS A 234 -0.38 -15.15 13.22
N LEU A 235 -0.46 -15.82 14.38
CA LEU A 235 0.38 -15.51 15.52
C LEU A 235 1.64 -16.37 15.45
N ASN A 236 2.81 -15.74 15.32
CA ASN A 236 4.09 -16.38 15.55
C ASN A 236 4.51 -16.08 16.99
N LEU A 237 4.64 -17.09 17.84
CA LEU A 237 4.92 -16.90 19.26
C LEU A 237 6.40 -17.14 19.52
N ASP A 238 7.06 -16.15 20.10
CA ASP A 238 8.45 -16.24 20.55
C ASP A 238 8.54 -16.06 22.07
N VAL A 239 9.44 -16.82 22.69
CA VAL A 239 9.65 -16.79 24.14
C VAL A 239 11.02 -16.24 24.42
N ASP A 240 11.06 -15.00 24.92
CA ASP A 240 12.28 -14.30 25.28
C ASP A 240 12.29 -13.97 26.77
N PRO A 241 13.10 -14.68 27.59
CA PRO A 241 13.23 -14.44 29.02
C PRO A 241 13.76 -13.04 29.38
N GLU A 242 14.39 -12.31 28.45
CA GLU A 242 14.90 -10.95 28.67
C GLU A 242 13.77 -9.91 28.72
N VAL A 243 12.57 -10.24 28.22
CA VAL A 243 11.38 -9.39 28.34
C VAL A 243 10.96 -9.34 29.81
N LEU A 244 11.11 -8.17 30.44
CA LEU A 244 10.83 -7.92 31.88
C LEU A 244 9.33 -7.85 32.23
N GLY A 245 8.56 -8.83 31.75
CA GLY A 245 7.14 -9.01 32.02
C GLY A 245 6.22 -8.30 31.01
N GLY A 246 5.19 -9.03 30.57
CA GLY A 246 4.19 -8.58 29.60
C GLY A 246 4.34 -9.25 28.23
N ILE A 247 3.75 -8.64 27.20
CA ILE A 247 3.80 -9.10 25.81
C ILE A 247 4.24 -7.95 24.91
N GLN A 248 5.06 -8.25 23.91
CA GLN A 248 5.36 -7.37 22.79
C GLN A 248 4.75 -8.01 21.54
N VAL A 249 4.00 -7.25 20.75
CA VAL A 249 3.39 -7.72 19.51
C VAL A 249 3.91 -6.87 18.37
N GLN A 250 4.55 -7.48 17.39
CA GLN A 250 5.00 -6.83 16.17
C GLN A 250 4.16 -7.30 14.98
N VAL A 251 3.62 -6.36 14.20
CA VAL A 251 2.87 -6.62 12.97
C VAL A 251 3.49 -5.81 11.83
N GLY A 252 4.20 -6.48 10.92
CA GLY A 252 5.04 -5.79 9.94
C GLY A 252 6.05 -4.85 10.62
N ASP A 253 5.92 -3.54 10.38
CA ASP A 253 6.77 -2.49 10.96
C ASP A 253 6.20 -1.90 12.27
N GLU A 254 4.99 -2.27 12.67
CA GLU A 254 4.33 -1.74 13.87
C GLU A 254 4.67 -2.60 15.10
N ILE A 255 5.03 -1.96 16.21
CA ILE A 255 5.27 -2.64 17.49
C ILE A 255 4.27 -2.11 18.53
N ILE A 256 3.50 -3.03 19.10
CA ILE A 256 2.56 -2.80 20.20
C ILE A 256 3.14 -3.42 21.45
N ASN A 257 3.58 -2.58 22.39
CA ASN A 257 4.14 -3.03 23.65
C ASN A 257 3.11 -3.01 24.78
N GLY A 258 2.94 -4.16 25.42
CA GLY A 258 2.18 -4.33 26.67
C GLY A 258 3.08 -4.68 27.86
N SER A 259 4.38 -4.38 27.79
CA SER A 259 5.37 -4.74 28.82
C SER A 259 5.30 -3.84 30.06
N ILE A 260 5.71 -4.38 31.21
CA ILE A 260 5.81 -3.63 32.47
C ILE A 260 6.94 -2.59 32.39
N ALA A 261 8.00 -2.91 31.63
CA ALA A 261 9.14 -2.01 31.41
C ALA A 261 8.73 -0.68 30.76
N ASP A 262 7.87 -0.70 29.74
CA ASP A 262 7.41 0.52 29.07
C ASP A 262 6.47 1.35 29.95
N ARG A 263 5.62 0.72 30.75
CA ARG A 263 4.80 1.44 31.75
C ARG A 263 5.67 2.12 32.81
N LEU A 264 6.80 1.52 33.17
CA LEU A 264 7.75 2.10 34.12
C LEU A 264 8.55 3.25 33.50
N GLU A 265 9.01 3.09 32.26
CA GLU A 265 9.66 4.13 31.45
C GLU A 265 8.75 5.36 31.25
N ASP A 266 7.49 5.14 30.86
CA ASP A 266 6.49 6.20 30.68
C ASP A 266 6.17 6.90 32.01
N ALA A 267 6.05 6.17 33.11
CA ALA A 267 5.87 6.75 34.43
C ALA A 267 7.09 7.60 34.84
N LYS A 268 8.31 7.12 34.57
CA LYS A 268 9.55 7.86 34.85
C LYS A 268 9.64 9.14 34.01
N ARG A 269 9.26 9.08 32.74
CA ARG A 269 9.21 10.24 31.82
C ARG A 269 8.19 11.29 32.27
N ARG A 270 7.02 10.87 32.77
CA ARG A 270 5.99 11.76 33.32
C ARG A 270 6.33 12.37 34.68
N MET A 271 7.27 11.78 35.41
CA MET A 271 7.77 12.32 36.70
C MET A 271 9.03 13.18 36.54
N ALA A 272 9.69 13.12 35.39
CA ALA A 272 10.92 13.88 35.10
C ALA A 272 10.68 15.16 34.27
N GLY A 273 9.43 15.49 33.96
CA GLY A 273 9.00 16.77 33.38
C GLY A 273 8.05 17.49 34.31
#